data_AF-A0A6P0Z4P5-F1
#
_entry.id   AF-A0A6P0Z4P5-F1
#
_cell.length_a   1.000
_cell.length_b   1.000
_cell.length_c   1.000
_cell.angle_alpha   90.00
_cell.angle_beta   90.00
_cell.angle_gamma   90.00
#
_symmetry.space_group_name_H-M   'P 1'
#
loop_
_entity.id
_entity.type
_entity.pdbx_description
1 polymer ?
#
loop_
_entity_poly.entity_id
_entity_poly.type
_entity_poly.pdbx_seq_one_letter_code
_entity_poly.pdbx_strand_id
1 'polypeptide(L)'
;MKIAIAQLNPTIGDLTGNAQQILEAAQEATSQDTRLLLTPELSLCGYPPRDLLLNPSFVALMATSLQQLAQDLPPLLAVLVGTVEPNPKARFTGGKPLFNSIALLEEGKVKQIFHKRLLPTYDVFDEHRYFEPGLESNAFTIDGVRIGVTICEDLWNDEEFWGKRNYQVNPITELATQGVDILVNLSASPYTAGKQQLREAMLHHSAKRYQQPIIYANQVGANDDLIFDGSSVAFNRAGEKVCLLRPFETDLKVLEFDQQRRELASGEAAKIALAPTSLDEEIWSALVLGVRDYSRKCGFQKAVIGLSGGIDSALVAAIATEALGADNVFVKAGGC
;
A
#
# COMPACT_ATOMS: atom_id res chain seq x y z
N MET A 1 12.89 4.24 -18.19
CA MET A 1 12.06 5.07 -17.28
C MET A 1 12.30 4.60 -15.86
N LYS A 2 12.56 5.50 -14.91
CA LYS A 2 12.73 5.15 -13.48
C LYS A 2 11.40 5.26 -12.74
N ILE A 3 11.03 4.22 -12.00
CA ILE A 3 9.79 4.12 -11.23
C ILE A 3 10.14 3.85 -9.77
N ALA A 4 9.70 4.70 -8.85
CA ALA A 4 9.93 4.52 -7.42
C ALA A 4 8.72 3.90 -6.72
N ILE A 5 8.98 3.05 -5.74
CA ILE A 5 7.98 2.53 -4.80
C ILE A 5 8.22 3.21 -3.45
N ALA A 6 7.26 4.01 -2.98
CA ALA A 6 7.26 4.52 -1.61
C ALA A 6 6.41 3.60 -0.73
N GLN A 7 7.09 2.81 0.12
CA GLN A 7 6.45 2.01 1.14
C GLN A 7 6.25 2.86 2.40
N LEU A 8 5.06 3.46 2.51
CA LEU A 8 4.74 4.47 3.51
C LEU A 8 3.97 3.90 4.71
N ASN A 9 4.09 4.59 5.86
CA ASN A 9 3.37 4.31 7.10
C ASN A 9 2.38 5.44 7.44
N PRO A 10 1.27 5.55 6.69
CA PRO A 10 0.30 6.60 6.91
C PRO A 10 -0.43 6.40 8.24
N THR A 11 -0.81 7.52 8.86
CA THR A 11 -1.65 7.57 10.06
C THR A 11 -3.07 7.90 9.64
N ILE A 12 -4.04 7.11 10.09
CA ILE A 12 -5.45 7.32 9.72
C ILE A 12 -5.90 8.74 10.12
N GLY A 13 -6.42 9.50 9.18
CA GLY A 13 -6.98 10.83 9.40
C GLY A 13 -5.97 12.00 9.38
N ASP A 14 -4.67 11.73 9.48
CA ASP A 14 -3.62 12.77 9.45
C ASP A 14 -3.27 13.18 8.01
N LEU A 15 -4.19 13.89 7.35
CA LEU A 15 -4.02 14.31 5.96
C LEU A 15 -2.74 15.12 5.74
N THR A 16 -2.39 16.02 6.68
CA THR A 16 -1.20 16.87 6.59
C THR A 16 0.07 16.04 6.72
N GLY A 17 0.18 15.20 7.74
CA GLY A 17 1.37 14.36 7.95
C GLY A 17 1.55 13.31 6.85
N ASN A 18 0.45 12.75 6.34
CA ASN A 18 0.51 11.80 5.23
C ASN A 18 0.90 12.48 3.91
N ALA A 19 0.36 13.67 3.60
CA ALA A 19 0.78 14.44 2.44
C ALA A 19 2.27 14.82 2.53
N GLN A 20 2.75 15.19 3.72
CA GLN A 20 4.16 15.48 3.96
C GLN A 20 5.06 14.26 3.72
N GLN A 21 4.67 13.07 4.21
CA GLN A 21 5.40 11.82 3.92
C GLN A 21 5.48 11.52 2.41
N ILE A 22 4.39 11.74 1.67
CA ILE A 22 4.38 11.57 0.21
C ILE A 22 5.30 12.58 -0.46
N LEU A 23 5.27 13.84 -0.03
CA LEU A 23 6.13 14.91 -0.57
C LEU A 23 7.62 14.63 -0.32
N GLU A 24 7.98 14.17 0.88
CA GLU A 24 9.35 13.78 1.23
C GLU A 24 9.84 12.62 0.34
N ALA A 25 9.02 11.58 0.18
CA ALA A 25 9.32 10.48 -0.72
C ALA A 25 9.45 10.93 -2.19
N ALA A 26 8.63 11.89 -2.63
CA ALA A 26 8.71 12.47 -3.97
C ALA A 26 9.99 13.28 -4.20
N GLN A 27 10.43 14.05 -3.20
CA GLN A 27 11.70 14.78 -3.24
C GLN A 27 12.89 13.82 -3.30
N GLU A 28 12.89 12.78 -2.47
CA GLU A 28 13.93 11.75 -2.49
C GLU A 28 13.94 10.99 -3.82
N ALA A 29 12.79 10.59 -4.35
CA ALA A 29 12.68 9.91 -5.63
C ALA A 29 13.18 10.79 -6.80
N THR A 30 12.87 12.09 -6.76
CA THR A 30 13.33 13.05 -7.77
C THR A 30 14.85 13.20 -7.77
N SER A 31 15.50 13.14 -6.59
CA SER A 31 16.97 13.15 -6.48
C SER A 31 17.64 11.95 -7.15
N GLN A 32 16.87 10.90 -7.46
CA GLN A 32 17.32 9.68 -8.15
C GLN A 32 16.86 9.63 -9.63
N ASP A 33 16.43 10.76 -10.20
CA ASP A 33 15.88 10.91 -11.56
C ASP A 33 14.62 10.05 -11.82
N THR A 34 13.81 9.85 -10.78
CA THR A 34 12.55 9.11 -10.91
C THR A 34 11.55 9.88 -11.75
N ARG A 35 10.84 9.17 -12.64
CA ARG A 35 9.75 9.75 -13.44
C ARG A 35 8.37 9.50 -12.84
N LEU A 36 8.18 8.34 -12.21
CA LEU A 36 6.92 7.94 -11.60
C LEU A 36 7.14 7.44 -10.17
N LEU A 37 6.43 8.00 -9.20
CA LEU A 37 6.37 7.51 -7.82
C LEU A 37 5.04 6.81 -7.56
N LEU A 38 5.10 5.63 -6.95
CA LEU A 38 3.95 4.83 -6.54
C LEU A 38 3.79 4.93 -5.02
N THR A 39 2.59 5.29 -4.54
CA THR A 39 2.25 5.23 -3.12
C THR A 39 1.15 4.19 -2.85
N PRO A 40 0.96 3.74 -1.60
CA PRO A 40 -0.03 2.73 -1.24
C PRO A 40 -1.49 3.18 -1.48
N GLU A 41 -2.40 2.20 -1.43
CA GLU A 41 -3.85 2.42 -1.37
C GLU A 41 -4.23 3.36 -0.22
N LEU A 42 -5.12 4.32 -0.50
CA LEU A 42 -5.57 5.35 0.45
C LEU A 42 -4.44 6.07 1.22
N SER A 43 -3.23 6.15 0.65
CA SER A 43 -2.05 6.70 1.33
C SER A 43 -2.22 8.12 1.88
N LEU A 44 -3.08 8.95 1.27
CA LEU A 44 -3.32 10.32 1.75
C LEU A 44 -4.08 10.35 3.08
N CYS A 45 -5.00 9.41 3.32
CA CYS A 45 -5.82 9.39 4.52
C CYS A 45 -5.52 8.23 5.48
N GLY A 46 -4.69 7.28 5.05
CA GLY A 46 -4.38 6.05 5.78
C GLY A 46 -5.48 5.00 5.66
N TYR A 47 -5.10 3.73 5.80
CA TYR A 47 -6.01 2.59 5.70
C TYR A 47 -6.07 1.76 7.00
N PRO A 48 -7.24 1.32 7.47
CA PRO A 48 -8.59 1.62 6.95
C PRO A 48 -9.22 2.86 7.62
N PRO A 49 -9.75 3.85 6.87
CA PRO A 49 -10.34 5.06 7.48
C PRO A 49 -11.74 4.85 8.09
N ARG A 50 -12.38 3.70 7.80
CA ARG A 50 -13.71 3.31 8.30
C ARG A 50 -14.73 4.47 8.22
N ASP A 51 -15.50 4.72 9.27
CA ASP A 51 -16.59 5.70 9.27
C ASP A 51 -16.12 7.17 9.20
N LEU A 52 -14.81 7.47 9.22
CA LEU A 52 -14.32 8.82 8.85
C LEU A 52 -14.76 9.19 7.43
N LEU A 53 -14.92 8.20 6.56
CA LEU A 53 -15.44 8.36 5.20
C LEU A 53 -16.88 8.88 5.17
N LEU A 54 -17.65 8.69 6.25
CA LEU A 54 -19.02 9.21 6.34
C LEU A 54 -19.07 10.69 6.72
N ASN A 55 -17.93 11.31 7.04
CA ASN A 55 -17.82 12.74 7.32
C ASN A 55 -17.54 13.54 6.03
N PRO A 56 -18.51 14.30 5.50
CA PRO A 56 -18.32 15.04 4.24
C PRO A 56 -17.21 16.09 4.32
N SER A 57 -16.97 16.67 5.50
CA SER A 57 -15.88 17.64 5.69
C SER A 57 -14.52 16.97 5.59
N PHE A 58 -14.37 15.74 6.07
CA PHE A 58 -13.12 14.98 5.92
C PHE A 58 -12.83 14.66 4.45
N VAL A 59 -13.85 14.24 3.69
CA VAL A 59 -13.73 13.99 2.25
C VAL A 59 -13.38 15.27 1.48
N ALA A 60 -14.01 16.41 1.81
CA ALA A 60 -13.71 17.69 1.18
C ALA A 60 -12.29 18.19 1.51
N LEU A 61 -11.83 18.00 2.75
CA LEU A 61 -10.45 18.31 3.15
C LEU A 61 -9.44 17.42 2.43
N MET A 62 -9.75 16.13 2.22
CA MET A 62 -8.91 15.21 1.46
C MET A 62 -8.74 15.68 0.02
N ALA A 63 -9.82 16.08 -0.65
CA ALA A 63 -9.76 16.63 -2.00
C ALA A 63 -8.93 17.92 -2.07
N THR A 64 -9.07 18.80 -1.08
CA THR A 64 -8.26 20.04 -0.98
C THR A 64 -6.78 19.73 -0.76
N SER A 65 -6.48 18.79 0.15
CA SER A 65 -5.12 18.35 0.46
C SER A 65 -4.44 17.70 -0.73
N LEU A 66 -5.18 16.92 -1.52
CA LEU A 66 -4.70 16.32 -2.76
C LEU A 66 -4.30 17.37 -3.81
N GLN A 67 -5.12 18.42 -3.98
CA GLN A 67 -4.82 19.52 -4.90
C GLN A 67 -3.60 20.32 -4.44
N GLN A 68 -3.48 20.57 -3.13
CA GLN A 68 -2.30 21.24 -2.57
C GLN A 68 -1.05 20.40 -2.77
N LEU A 69 -1.10 19.11 -2.42
CA LEU A 69 -0.01 18.18 -2.65
C LEU A 69 0.42 18.16 -4.12
N ALA A 70 -0.54 18.14 -5.06
CA ALA A 70 -0.22 18.18 -6.49
C ALA A 70 0.64 19.41 -6.87
N GLN A 71 0.39 20.57 -6.26
CA GLN A 71 1.16 21.81 -6.49
C GLN A 71 2.53 21.80 -5.82
N ASP A 72 2.65 21.15 -4.66
CA ASP A 72 3.90 21.09 -3.90
C ASP A 72 4.89 20.04 -4.44
N LEU A 73 4.40 19.08 -5.23
CA LEU A 73 5.21 18.02 -5.82
C LEU A 73 6.25 18.54 -6.83
N PRO A 74 7.41 17.86 -6.97
CA PRO A 74 8.39 18.19 -8.00
C PRO A 74 7.78 18.18 -9.41
N PRO A 75 8.05 19.21 -10.25
CA PRO A 75 7.26 19.48 -11.46
C PRO A 75 7.35 18.41 -12.56
N LEU A 76 8.44 17.63 -12.61
CA LEU A 76 8.68 16.59 -13.61
C LEU A 76 8.30 15.18 -13.13
N LEU A 77 7.93 15.03 -11.86
CA LEU A 77 7.57 13.75 -11.26
C LEU A 77 6.07 13.53 -11.37
N ALA A 78 5.66 12.39 -11.91
CA ALA A 78 4.31 11.89 -11.76
C ALA A 78 4.20 11.09 -10.46
N VAL A 79 3.11 11.26 -9.72
CA VAL A 79 2.87 10.52 -8.48
C VAL A 79 1.48 9.90 -8.51
N LEU A 80 1.39 8.59 -8.27
CA LEU A 80 0.11 7.92 -8.01
C LEU A 80 -0.16 7.96 -6.51
N VAL A 81 -1.19 8.69 -6.10
CA VAL A 81 -1.58 8.90 -4.70
C VAL A 81 -2.91 8.24 -4.38
N GLY A 82 -2.93 7.37 -3.37
CA GLY A 82 -4.16 6.79 -2.85
C GLY A 82 -5.04 7.81 -2.13
N THR A 83 -6.30 7.90 -2.54
CA THR A 83 -7.29 8.89 -2.08
C THR A 83 -8.71 8.35 -2.19
N VAL A 84 -9.68 9.13 -1.73
CA VAL A 84 -11.10 8.88 -1.92
C VAL A 84 -11.66 9.90 -2.90
N GLU A 85 -12.50 9.44 -3.83
CA GLU A 85 -13.20 10.32 -4.79
C GLU A 85 -14.71 10.27 -4.56
N PRO A 86 -15.42 11.41 -4.50
CA PRO A 86 -16.87 11.45 -4.44
C PRO A 86 -17.55 10.80 -5.67
N ASN A 87 -18.65 10.08 -5.44
CA ASN A 87 -19.55 9.61 -6.48
C ASN A 87 -20.78 10.54 -6.58
N PRO A 88 -20.77 11.57 -7.44
CA PRO A 88 -21.89 12.51 -7.55
C PRO A 88 -23.17 11.86 -8.12
N LYS A 89 -23.04 10.70 -8.76
CA LYS A 89 -24.18 9.96 -9.34
C LYS A 89 -24.91 9.12 -8.29
N ALA A 90 -24.29 8.80 -7.15
CA ALA A 90 -24.82 7.92 -6.12
C ALA A 90 -26.28 8.22 -5.73
N ARG A 91 -26.59 9.51 -5.53
CA ARG A 91 -27.94 9.97 -5.15
C ARG A 91 -29.00 9.77 -6.23
N PHE A 92 -28.59 9.65 -7.49
CA PHE A 92 -29.49 9.52 -8.64
C PHE A 92 -29.60 8.08 -9.12
N THR A 93 -28.51 7.30 -9.05
CA THR A 93 -28.44 5.93 -9.56
C THR A 93 -28.63 4.86 -8.49
N GLY A 94 -28.67 5.24 -7.20
CA GLY A 94 -28.81 4.30 -6.10
C GLY A 94 -27.52 3.53 -5.81
N GLY A 95 -26.40 4.24 -5.65
CA GLY A 95 -25.08 3.68 -5.38
C GLY A 95 -24.43 4.22 -4.10
N LYS A 96 -23.18 3.84 -3.87
CA LYS A 96 -22.36 4.32 -2.75
C LYS A 96 -21.73 5.68 -3.06
N PRO A 97 -21.59 6.56 -2.06
CA PRO A 97 -21.25 7.96 -2.27
C PRO A 97 -19.77 8.21 -2.60
N LEU A 98 -18.91 7.20 -2.55
CA LEU A 98 -17.46 7.34 -2.67
C LEU A 98 -16.86 6.23 -3.53
N PHE A 99 -15.66 6.45 -4.04
CA PHE A 99 -14.80 5.47 -4.68
C PHE A 99 -13.46 5.40 -3.94
N ASN A 100 -12.96 4.20 -3.69
CA ASN A 100 -11.57 3.98 -3.31
C ASN A 100 -10.71 4.17 -4.57
N SER A 101 -9.80 5.14 -4.55
CA SER A 101 -9.21 5.68 -5.77
C SER A 101 -7.71 5.91 -5.67
N ILE A 102 -7.08 5.98 -6.84
CA ILE A 102 -5.71 6.46 -7.02
C ILE A 102 -5.78 7.67 -7.94
N ALA A 103 -5.19 8.78 -7.54
CA ALA A 103 -5.04 9.97 -8.35
C ALA A 103 -3.65 10.04 -8.97
N LEU A 104 -3.57 10.30 -10.27
CA LEU A 104 -2.35 10.68 -10.95
C LEU A 104 -2.12 12.20 -10.78
N LEU A 105 -1.10 12.55 -10.03
CA LEU A 105 -0.65 13.93 -9.83
C LEU A 105 0.55 14.21 -10.72
N GLU A 106 0.48 15.26 -11.53
CA GLU A 106 1.58 15.66 -12.42
C GLU A 106 1.38 17.12 -12.85
N GLU A 107 2.48 17.87 -13.01
CA GLU A 107 2.47 19.28 -13.44
C GLU A 107 1.55 20.17 -12.59
N GLY A 108 1.55 19.99 -11.26
CA GLY A 108 0.77 20.83 -10.35
C GLY A 108 -0.72 20.47 -10.27
N LYS A 109 -1.17 19.36 -10.87
CA LYS A 109 -2.60 19.04 -11.05
C LYS A 109 -2.91 17.56 -10.84
N VAL A 110 -4.16 17.28 -10.46
CA VAL A 110 -4.77 15.95 -10.60
C VAL A 110 -5.10 15.73 -12.09
N LYS A 111 -4.37 14.85 -12.78
CA LYS A 111 -4.54 14.59 -14.23
C LYS A 111 -5.62 13.55 -14.52
N GLN A 112 -5.67 12.51 -13.70
CA GLN A 112 -6.57 11.37 -13.89
C GLN A 112 -6.84 10.69 -12.55
N ILE A 113 -8.01 10.06 -12.41
CA ILE A 113 -8.39 9.29 -11.23
C ILE A 113 -8.77 7.88 -11.69
N PHE A 114 -8.32 6.89 -10.94
CA PHE A 114 -8.57 5.46 -11.14
C PHE A 114 -9.38 4.94 -9.96
N HIS A 115 -10.39 4.11 -10.21
CA HIS A 115 -11.27 3.59 -9.14
C HIS A 115 -11.08 2.09 -8.97
N LYS A 116 -11.02 1.64 -7.72
CA LYS A 116 -10.90 0.21 -7.36
C LYS A 116 -12.14 -0.52 -7.86
N ARG A 117 -11.94 -1.66 -8.52
CA ARG A 117 -13.03 -2.35 -9.23
C ARG A 117 -13.57 -3.52 -8.43
N LEU A 118 -12.70 -4.22 -7.71
CA LEU A 118 -13.05 -5.34 -6.84
C LEU A 118 -13.03 -4.86 -5.39
N LEU A 119 -14.19 -4.89 -4.73
CA LEU A 119 -14.34 -4.45 -3.35
C LEU A 119 -14.49 -5.67 -2.43
N PRO A 120 -13.52 -5.96 -1.53
CA PRO A 120 -13.65 -7.04 -0.57
C PRO A 120 -14.64 -6.68 0.54
N THR A 121 -15.48 -7.65 0.92
CA THR A 121 -16.49 -7.56 2.00
C THR A 121 -16.45 -8.78 2.91
N TYR A 122 -15.26 -9.35 3.08
CA TYR A 122 -15.01 -10.57 3.83
C TYR A 122 -13.82 -10.35 4.76
N ASP A 123 -13.71 -11.20 5.78
CA ASP A 123 -12.65 -11.10 6.80
C ASP A 123 -12.64 -9.72 7.48
N VAL A 124 -11.56 -8.95 7.32
CA VAL A 124 -11.39 -7.62 7.94
C VAL A 124 -11.89 -6.46 7.07
N PHE A 125 -12.44 -6.74 5.89
CA PHE A 125 -12.81 -5.73 4.91
C PHE A 125 -14.33 -5.48 4.86
N ASP A 126 -14.71 -4.21 4.83
CA ASP A 126 -16.10 -3.72 4.73
C ASP A 126 -16.26 -2.68 3.59
N GLU A 127 -15.51 -2.81 2.50
CA GLU A 127 -15.40 -1.72 1.51
C GLU A 127 -16.73 -1.33 0.86
N HIS A 128 -17.61 -2.30 0.61
CA HIS A 128 -18.94 -2.05 0.05
C HIS A 128 -19.88 -1.28 1.00
N ARG A 129 -19.49 -1.08 2.27
CA ARG A 129 -20.17 -0.11 3.15
C ARG A 129 -20.01 1.31 2.60
N TYR A 130 -18.81 1.65 2.13
CA TYR A 130 -18.38 3.01 1.81
C TYR A 130 -18.29 3.30 0.32
N PHE A 131 -17.82 2.31 -0.46
CA PHE A 131 -17.36 2.52 -1.83
C PHE A 131 -18.24 1.83 -2.86
N GLU A 132 -18.37 2.47 -4.03
CA GLU A 132 -18.91 1.89 -5.25
C GLU A 132 -17.74 1.31 -6.06
N PRO A 133 -17.90 0.16 -6.75
CA PRO A 133 -16.86 -0.35 -7.64
C PRO A 133 -16.68 0.55 -8.87
N GLY A 134 -15.43 0.73 -9.29
CA GLY A 134 -15.08 1.28 -10.58
C GLY A 134 -15.52 0.36 -11.73
N LEU A 135 -16.03 0.95 -12.81
CA LEU A 135 -16.50 0.20 -13.98
C LEU A 135 -15.48 0.15 -15.11
N GLU A 136 -14.66 1.20 -15.23
CA GLU A 136 -13.69 1.37 -16.31
C GLU A 136 -12.35 0.70 -15.98
N SER A 137 -11.64 0.29 -17.02
CA SER A 137 -10.28 -0.22 -16.88
C SER A 137 -9.31 0.96 -16.67
N ASN A 138 -8.42 0.81 -15.69
CA ASN A 138 -7.57 1.89 -15.19
C ASN A 138 -6.19 1.85 -15.86
N ALA A 139 -5.96 2.71 -16.86
CA ALA A 139 -4.66 2.84 -17.50
C ALA A 139 -4.35 4.28 -17.93
N PHE A 140 -3.07 4.62 -18.01
CA PHE A 140 -2.57 5.88 -18.55
C PHE A 140 -1.26 5.68 -19.31
N THR A 141 -0.77 6.72 -19.98
CA THR A 141 0.51 6.70 -20.69
C THR A 141 1.40 7.83 -20.19
N ILE A 142 2.65 7.51 -19.91
CA ILE A 142 3.69 8.45 -19.46
C ILE A 142 4.97 8.16 -20.22
N ASP A 143 5.52 9.18 -20.89
CA ASP A 143 6.75 9.09 -21.69
C ASP A 143 6.79 7.87 -22.65
N GLY A 144 5.65 7.59 -23.30
CA GLY A 144 5.49 6.46 -24.23
C GLY A 144 5.25 5.10 -23.60
N VAL A 145 5.22 4.99 -22.27
CA VAL A 145 4.94 3.76 -21.52
C VAL A 145 3.49 3.76 -21.04
N ARG A 146 2.72 2.75 -21.42
CA ARG A 146 1.35 2.53 -21.00
C ARG A 146 1.32 1.72 -19.71
N ILE A 147 0.81 2.31 -18.64
CA ILE A 147 0.78 1.73 -17.31
C ILE A 147 -0.66 1.34 -16.96
N GLY A 148 -0.86 0.08 -16.59
CA GLY A 148 -2.11 -0.38 -16.01
C GLY A 148 -2.08 -0.22 -14.48
N VAL A 149 -3.13 0.33 -13.91
CA VAL A 149 -3.26 0.61 -12.47
C VAL A 149 -4.30 -0.32 -11.88
N THR A 150 -3.94 -1.02 -10.82
CA THR A 150 -4.84 -1.86 -10.04
C THR A 150 -4.73 -1.47 -8.57
N ILE A 151 -5.81 -1.67 -7.81
CA ILE A 151 -5.84 -1.32 -6.40
C ILE A 151 -6.14 -2.59 -5.60
N CYS A 152 -5.15 -3.03 -4.82
CA CYS A 152 -5.24 -4.18 -3.91
C CYS A 152 -5.96 -5.40 -4.51
N GLU A 153 -7.21 -5.64 -4.08
CA GLU A 153 -8.10 -6.76 -4.48
C GLU A 153 -8.22 -6.96 -6.00
N ASP A 154 -8.00 -5.93 -6.81
CA ASP A 154 -8.05 -6.02 -8.28
C ASP A 154 -7.12 -7.10 -8.88
N LEU A 155 -6.07 -7.55 -8.18
CA LEU A 155 -5.20 -8.66 -8.59
C LEU A 155 -5.69 -10.07 -8.18
N TRP A 156 -6.67 -10.18 -7.28
CA TRP A 156 -6.96 -11.42 -6.53
C TRP A 156 -8.04 -12.31 -7.16
N ASN A 157 -8.37 -12.10 -8.44
CA ASN A 157 -9.49 -12.79 -9.11
C ASN A 157 -9.08 -13.68 -10.29
N ASP A 158 -7.83 -14.17 -10.31
CA ASP A 158 -7.36 -15.13 -11.33
C ASP A 158 -7.73 -16.58 -10.98
N GLU A 159 -8.66 -17.16 -11.72
CA GLU A 159 -9.15 -18.51 -11.49
C GLU A 159 -8.13 -19.61 -11.73
N GLU A 160 -7.09 -19.38 -12.54
CA GLU A 160 -6.06 -20.39 -12.76
C GLU A 160 -5.13 -20.53 -11.56
N PHE A 161 -4.98 -19.46 -10.77
CA PHE A 161 -4.26 -19.51 -9.50
C PHE A 161 -5.16 -20.00 -8.36
N TRP A 162 -6.37 -19.45 -8.25
CA TRP A 162 -7.26 -19.71 -7.10
C TRP A 162 -8.15 -20.93 -7.26
N GLY A 163 -8.27 -21.49 -8.47
CA GLY A 163 -9.22 -22.56 -8.81
C GLY A 163 -10.68 -22.11 -8.85
N LYS A 164 -10.96 -20.82 -8.64
CA LYS A 164 -12.29 -20.20 -8.64
C LYS A 164 -12.19 -18.70 -8.90
N ARG A 165 -13.32 -18.06 -9.24
CA ARG A 165 -13.48 -16.60 -9.21
C ARG A 165 -14.40 -16.17 -8.08
N ASN A 166 -14.06 -15.08 -7.41
CA ASN A 166 -14.94 -14.41 -6.45
C ASN A 166 -15.72 -13.25 -7.12
N TYR A 167 -15.22 -12.73 -8.24
CA TYR A 167 -15.81 -11.61 -8.97
C TYR A 167 -16.05 -11.96 -10.45
N GLN A 168 -17.05 -11.31 -11.06
CA GLN A 168 -17.38 -11.52 -12.47
C GLN A 168 -16.32 -10.92 -13.41
N VAL A 169 -15.73 -9.80 -13.00
CA VAL A 169 -14.74 -9.05 -13.77
C VAL A 169 -13.33 -9.41 -13.31
N ASN A 170 -12.39 -9.48 -14.25
CA ASN A 170 -10.97 -9.67 -13.96
C ASN A 170 -10.19 -8.45 -14.51
N PRO A 171 -9.85 -7.46 -13.64
CA PRO A 171 -9.17 -6.24 -14.07
C PRO A 171 -7.82 -6.49 -14.74
N ILE A 172 -7.05 -7.48 -14.27
CA ILE A 172 -5.73 -7.78 -14.85
C ILE A 172 -5.84 -8.34 -16.26
N THR A 173 -6.81 -9.22 -16.53
CA THR A 173 -7.03 -9.75 -17.88
C THR A 173 -7.41 -8.64 -18.85
N GLU A 174 -8.25 -7.69 -18.43
CA GLU A 174 -8.64 -6.55 -19.27
C GLU A 174 -7.45 -5.64 -19.58
N LEU A 175 -6.64 -5.28 -18.58
CA LEU A 175 -5.44 -4.46 -18.78
C LEU A 175 -4.40 -5.18 -19.66
N ALA A 176 -4.23 -6.49 -19.49
CA ALA A 176 -3.38 -7.31 -20.34
C ALA A 176 -3.86 -7.30 -21.79
N THR A 177 -5.16 -7.50 -22.01
CA THR A 177 -5.79 -7.47 -23.35
C THR A 177 -5.67 -6.10 -24.01
N GLN A 178 -5.71 -5.03 -23.21
CA GLN A 178 -5.47 -3.68 -23.69
C GLN A 178 -4.01 -3.41 -24.07
N GLY A 179 -3.08 -4.28 -23.72
CA GLY A 179 -1.67 -4.20 -24.13
C GLY A 179 -0.86 -3.18 -23.34
N VAL A 180 -1.16 -2.98 -22.05
CA VAL A 180 -0.31 -2.17 -21.16
C VAL A 180 1.12 -2.74 -21.11
N ASP A 181 2.12 -1.87 -20.94
CA ASP A 181 3.53 -2.22 -20.87
C ASP A 181 3.90 -2.83 -19.52
N ILE A 182 3.30 -2.31 -18.45
CA ILE A 182 3.58 -2.68 -17.06
C ILE A 182 2.32 -2.51 -16.22
N LEU A 183 2.13 -3.40 -15.25
CA LEU A 183 1.07 -3.30 -14.25
C LEU A 183 1.64 -2.77 -12.94
N VAL A 184 0.93 -1.84 -12.32
CA VAL A 184 1.19 -1.41 -10.94
C VAL A 184 -0.02 -1.74 -10.09
N ASN A 185 0.23 -2.29 -8.91
CA ASN A 185 -0.78 -2.54 -7.89
C ASN A 185 -0.45 -1.76 -6.63
N LEU A 186 -1.39 -0.90 -6.23
CA LEU A 186 -1.25 -0.05 -5.07
C LEU A 186 -2.15 -0.62 -3.97
N SER A 187 -1.55 -0.99 -2.84
CA SER A 187 -2.16 -1.87 -1.86
C SER A 187 -2.04 -1.35 -0.43
N ALA A 188 -3.08 -1.60 0.36
CA ALA A 188 -3.00 -1.67 1.81
C ALA A 188 -3.42 -3.08 2.23
N SER A 189 -2.54 -4.05 1.99
CA SER A 189 -2.80 -5.47 2.26
C SER A 189 -2.35 -5.81 3.68
N PRO A 190 -3.27 -6.13 4.60
CA PRO A 190 -2.92 -6.42 5.99
C PRO A 190 -2.14 -7.72 6.09
N TYR A 191 -1.24 -7.75 7.06
CA TYR A 191 -0.40 -8.87 7.42
C TYR A 191 -1.22 -10.02 8.00
N THR A 192 -0.91 -11.24 7.54
CA THR A 192 -1.14 -12.48 8.27
C THR A 192 0.10 -13.35 8.11
N ALA A 193 0.36 -14.21 9.10
CA ALA A 193 1.48 -15.15 9.09
C ALA A 193 1.56 -15.93 7.78
N GLY A 194 2.70 -15.83 7.08
CA GLY A 194 2.96 -16.52 5.82
C GLY A 194 2.29 -15.91 4.57
N LYS A 195 1.67 -14.72 4.70
CA LYS A 195 0.95 -14.09 3.58
C LYS A 195 1.88 -13.62 2.47
N GLN A 196 3.10 -13.22 2.79
CA GLN A 196 4.05 -12.74 1.78
C GLN A 196 4.38 -13.83 0.76
N GLN A 197 4.58 -15.09 1.17
CA GLN A 197 4.87 -16.18 0.24
C GLN A 197 3.67 -16.44 -0.70
N LEU A 198 2.45 -16.38 -0.18
CA LEU A 198 1.22 -16.50 -0.99
C LEU A 198 1.10 -15.34 -1.99
N ARG A 199 1.32 -14.11 -1.53
CA ARG A 199 1.29 -12.89 -2.35
C ARG A 199 2.32 -12.97 -3.49
N GLU A 200 3.55 -13.36 -3.19
CA GLU A 200 4.60 -13.54 -4.19
C GLU A 200 4.27 -14.64 -5.20
N ALA A 201 3.70 -15.77 -4.77
CA ALA A 201 3.29 -16.85 -5.66
C ALA A 201 2.18 -16.40 -6.64
N MET A 202 1.20 -15.64 -6.15
CA MET A 202 0.14 -15.05 -6.97
C MET A 202 0.73 -14.07 -8.01
N LEU A 203 1.58 -13.15 -7.57
CA LEU A 203 2.21 -12.15 -8.45
C LEU A 203 3.12 -12.79 -9.50
N HIS A 204 3.91 -13.80 -9.12
CA HIS A 204 4.70 -14.62 -10.03
C HIS A 204 3.82 -15.24 -11.12
N HIS A 205 2.71 -15.88 -10.70
CA HIS A 205 1.77 -16.50 -11.61
C HIS A 205 1.19 -15.48 -12.60
N SER A 206 0.68 -14.35 -12.11
CA SER A 206 0.09 -13.30 -12.96
C SER A 206 1.11 -12.71 -13.94
N ALA A 207 2.32 -12.38 -13.48
CA ALA A 207 3.35 -11.80 -14.34
C ALA A 207 3.70 -12.74 -15.51
N LYS A 208 3.87 -14.04 -15.22
CA LYS A 208 4.14 -15.07 -16.22
C LYS A 208 2.96 -15.34 -17.15
N ARG A 209 1.74 -15.39 -16.61
CA ARG A 209 0.51 -15.65 -17.36
C ARG A 209 0.23 -14.56 -18.39
N TYR A 210 0.31 -13.30 -17.98
CA TYR A 210 0.03 -12.15 -18.85
C TYR A 210 1.27 -11.63 -19.58
N GLN A 211 2.45 -12.19 -19.31
CA GLN A 211 3.72 -11.78 -19.90
C GLN A 211 3.98 -10.28 -19.71
N GLN A 212 3.65 -9.77 -18.53
CA GLN A 212 3.75 -8.36 -18.16
C GLN A 212 4.50 -8.22 -16.84
N PRO A 213 5.42 -7.25 -16.71
CA PRO A 213 6.01 -6.95 -15.41
C PRO A 213 4.94 -6.38 -14.47
N ILE A 214 5.10 -6.66 -13.18
CA ILE A 214 4.19 -6.20 -12.13
C ILE A 214 4.99 -5.54 -11.01
N ILE A 215 4.59 -4.34 -10.61
CA ILE A 215 5.07 -3.69 -9.39
C ILE A 215 3.93 -3.68 -8.36
N TYR A 216 4.20 -4.20 -7.17
CA TYR A 216 3.27 -4.23 -6.05
C TYR A 216 3.78 -3.31 -4.93
N ALA A 217 3.10 -2.18 -4.71
CA ALA A 217 3.42 -1.20 -3.69
C ALA A 217 2.43 -1.34 -2.51
N ASN A 218 2.92 -1.76 -1.35
CA ASN A 218 2.10 -2.01 -0.18
C ASN A 218 2.34 -0.98 0.93
N GLN A 219 1.31 -0.70 1.71
CA GLN A 219 1.42 0.01 2.98
C GLN A 219 2.29 -0.78 3.96
N VAL A 220 3.02 -0.09 4.83
CA VAL A 220 3.64 -0.65 6.04
C VAL A 220 3.11 0.06 7.28
N GLY A 221 3.27 -0.56 8.46
CA GLY A 221 2.88 0.02 9.73
C GLY A 221 1.61 -0.59 10.29
N ALA A 222 1.23 -0.19 11.50
CA ALA A 222 0.02 -0.69 12.15
C ALA A 222 -1.01 0.42 12.37
N ASN A 223 -2.29 0.08 12.22
CA ASN A 223 -3.42 0.94 12.49
C ASN A 223 -4.48 0.12 13.25
N ASP A 224 -4.70 0.47 14.51
CA ASP A 224 -5.57 -0.25 15.44
C ASP A 224 -5.26 -1.75 15.51
N ASP A 225 -6.14 -2.58 14.97
CA ASP A 225 -6.12 -4.04 14.98
C ASP A 225 -5.37 -4.65 13.78
N LEU A 226 -5.02 -3.84 12.78
CA LEU A 226 -4.36 -4.30 11.57
C LEU A 226 -2.89 -3.87 11.52
N ILE A 227 -2.03 -4.81 11.14
CA ILE A 227 -0.63 -4.58 10.80
C ILE A 227 -0.51 -4.71 9.28
N PHE A 228 0.31 -3.88 8.67
CA PHE A 228 0.67 -3.93 7.26
C PHE A 228 2.18 -4.16 7.18
N ASP A 229 2.57 -5.23 6.49
CA ASP A 229 3.95 -5.69 6.49
C ASP A 229 4.84 -4.91 5.52
N GLY A 230 4.27 -4.07 4.65
CA GLY A 230 5.00 -3.52 3.53
C GLY A 230 5.38 -4.66 2.58
N SER A 231 6.65 -5.04 2.58
CA SER A 231 7.19 -6.10 1.71
C SER A 231 6.84 -5.88 0.24
N SER A 232 6.83 -4.61 -0.19
CA SER A 232 6.55 -4.24 -1.58
C SER A 232 7.53 -4.96 -2.51
N VAL A 233 7.05 -5.43 -3.65
CA VAL A 233 7.74 -6.42 -4.47
C VAL A 233 7.50 -6.16 -5.95
N ALA A 234 8.48 -6.47 -6.80
CA ALA A 234 8.32 -6.36 -8.25
C ALA A 234 8.78 -7.64 -8.96
N PHE A 235 8.10 -7.97 -10.04
CA PHE A 235 8.34 -9.13 -10.88
C PHE A 235 8.51 -8.72 -12.34
N ASN A 236 9.48 -9.34 -13.02
CA ASN A 236 9.68 -9.20 -14.47
C ASN A 236 8.65 -10.05 -15.26
N ARG A 237 8.67 -9.98 -16.59
CA ARG A 237 7.72 -10.73 -17.44
C ARG A 237 7.85 -12.25 -17.35
N ALA A 238 9.02 -12.75 -16.96
CA ALA A 238 9.25 -14.17 -16.71
C ALA A 238 8.68 -14.63 -15.36
N GLY A 239 8.20 -13.71 -14.53
CA GLY A 239 7.75 -13.97 -13.17
C GLY A 239 8.90 -14.04 -12.17
N GLU A 240 10.10 -13.60 -12.51
CA GLU A 240 11.22 -13.58 -11.58
C GLU A 240 11.13 -12.33 -10.69
N LYS A 241 11.33 -12.51 -9.38
CA LYS A 241 11.35 -11.41 -8.43
C LYS A 241 12.59 -10.55 -8.69
N VAL A 242 12.38 -9.29 -9.06
CA VAL A 242 13.46 -8.33 -9.34
C VAL A 242 13.68 -7.34 -8.20
N CYS A 243 12.72 -7.21 -7.28
CA CYS A 243 12.84 -6.30 -6.14
C CYS A 243 12.02 -6.79 -4.95
N LEU A 244 12.50 -6.52 -3.73
CA LEU A 244 11.77 -6.64 -2.48
C LEU A 244 12.19 -5.49 -1.56
N LEU A 245 11.23 -4.71 -1.05
CA LEU A 245 11.44 -3.66 -0.05
C LEU A 245 11.49 -4.27 1.35
N ARG A 246 12.07 -3.54 2.31
CA ARG A 246 12.26 -4.01 3.68
C ARG A 246 10.92 -4.34 4.36
N PRO A 247 10.70 -5.57 4.85
CA PRO A 247 9.49 -5.90 5.62
C PRO A 247 9.41 -5.10 6.92
N PHE A 248 8.21 -4.73 7.32
CA PHE A 248 7.91 -4.04 8.60
C PHE A 248 8.59 -2.67 8.82
N GLU A 249 9.18 -2.08 7.77
CA GLU A 249 9.84 -0.78 7.79
C GLU A 249 9.38 0.13 6.65
N THR A 250 9.44 1.45 6.82
CA THR A 250 9.30 2.38 5.69
C THR A 250 10.52 2.27 4.78
N ASP A 251 10.30 2.30 3.46
CA ASP A 251 11.36 2.09 2.49
C ASP A 251 11.04 2.79 1.16
N LEU A 252 12.08 3.19 0.42
CA LEU A 252 11.95 3.79 -0.91
C LEU A 252 12.92 3.09 -1.85
N LYS A 253 12.43 2.55 -2.96
CA LYS A 253 13.29 1.94 -3.98
C LYS A 253 12.91 2.37 -5.39
N VAL A 254 13.93 2.66 -6.19
CA VAL A 254 13.80 3.01 -7.60
C VAL A 254 14.12 1.80 -8.48
N LEU A 255 13.22 1.51 -9.41
CA LEU A 255 13.32 0.47 -10.42
C LEU A 255 13.50 1.09 -11.79
N GLU A 256 14.28 0.43 -12.64
CA GLU A 256 14.44 0.83 -14.03
C GLU A 256 13.57 -0.03 -14.94
N PHE A 257 12.72 0.62 -15.72
CA PHE A 257 11.94 0.02 -16.79
C PHE A 257 12.59 0.32 -18.14
N ASP A 258 13.05 -0.73 -18.82
CA ASP A 258 13.57 -0.70 -20.19
C ASP A 258 12.38 -0.66 -21.17
N GLN A 259 12.14 0.51 -21.77
CA GLN A 259 11.01 0.72 -22.67
C GLN A 259 11.12 -0.09 -23.97
N GLN A 260 12.34 -0.36 -24.46
CA GLN A 260 12.53 -1.10 -25.71
C GLN A 260 12.25 -2.58 -25.51
N ARG A 261 12.69 -3.14 -24.38
CA ARG A 261 12.43 -4.53 -24.01
C ARG A 261 11.08 -4.76 -23.35
N ARG A 262 10.42 -3.66 -22.91
CA ARG A 262 9.21 -3.65 -22.09
C ARG A 262 9.42 -4.47 -20.82
N GLU A 263 10.52 -4.22 -20.11
CA GLU A 263 10.98 -5.08 -19.02
C GLU A 263 11.51 -4.29 -17.81
N LEU A 264 11.32 -4.84 -16.60
CA LEU A 264 11.98 -4.34 -15.39
C LEU A 264 13.39 -4.91 -15.28
N ALA A 265 14.38 -4.03 -15.17
CA ALA A 265 15.77 -4.42 -15.07
C ALA A 265 16.08 -5.04 -13.69
N SER A 266 16.80 -6.16 -13.70
CA SER A 266 17.44 -6.77 -12.52
C SER A 266 18.87 -6.22 -12.35
N GLY A 267 18.98 -4.92 -12.04
CA GLY A 267 20.28 -4.27 -11.82
C GLY A 267 20.79 -4.38 -10.37
N GLU A 268 22.07 -4.05 -10.13
CA GLU A 268 22.67 -3.98 -8.77
C GLU A 268 21.96 -2.99 -7.83
N ALA A 269 21.22 -2.02 -8.38
CA ALA A 269 20.37 -1.09 -7.64
C ALA A 269 19.07 -1.74 -7.11
N ALA A 270 18.63 -2.85 -7.73
CA ALA A 270 17.44 -3.61 -7.33
C ALA A 270 17.80 -4.68 -6.27
N LYS A 271 18.48 -4.27 -5.19
CA LYS A 271 18.78 -5.20 -4.09
C LYS A 271 17.48 -5.73 -3.50
N ILE A 272 17.30 -7.04 -3.51
CA ILE A 272 16.24 -7.72 -2.78
C ILE A 272 16.57 -7.59 -1.29
N ALA A 273 15.68 -6.98 -0.51
CA ALA A 273 15.85 -6.90 0.94
C ALA A 273 15.88 -8.31 1.56
N LEU A 274 16.50 -8.44 2.73
CA LEU A 274 16.44 -9.69 3.48
C LEU A 274 15.01 -9.86 4.01
N ALA A 275 14.39 -10.99 3.65
CA ALA A 275 13.14 -11.41 4.26
C ALA A 275 13.41 -12.07 5.63
N PRO A 276 12.43 -12.07 6.55
CA PRO A 276 12.51 -12.85 7.78
C PRO A 276 12.93 -14.30 7.48
N THR A 277 13.84 -14.82 8.29
CA THR A 277 14.42 -16.16 8.12
C THR A 277 13.53 -17.26 8.68
N SER A 278 12.57 -16.90 9.53
CA SER A 278 11.60 -17.81 10.13
C SER A 278 10.24 -17.14 10.34
N LEU A 279 9.21 -17.97 10.57
CA LEU A 279 7.88 -17.47 10.91
C LEU A 279 7.87 -16.75 12.26
N ASP A 280 8.71 -17.16 13.21
CA ASP A 280 8.80 -16.52 14.52
C ASP A 280 9.38 -15.11 14.40
N GLU A 281 10.39 -14.90 13.54
CA GLU A 281 10.96 -13.58 13.25
C GLU A 281 9.94 -12.65 12.56
N GLU A 282 9.14 -13.21 11.64
CA GLU A 282 8.05 -12.51 10.96
C GLU A 282 6.98 -12.05 11.95
N ILE A 283 6.50 -12.95 12.81
CA ILE A 283 5.49 -12.65 13.84
C ILE A 283 6.03 -11.66 14.87
N TRP A 284 7.28 -11.83 15.31
CA TRP A 284 7.94 -10.92 16.25
C TRP A 284 7.96 -9.49 15.70
N SER A 285 8.42 -9.32 14.46
CA SER A 285 8.49 -8.02 13.79
C SER A 285 7.12 -7.36 13.67
N ALA A 286 6.08 -8.15 13.34
CA ALA A 286 4.70 -7.66 13.28
C ALA A 286 4.20 -7.17 14.65
N LEU A 287 4.41 -7.95 15.72
CA LEU A 287 3.97 -7.61 17.07
C LEU A 287 4.68 -6.34 17.59
N VAL A 288 6.00 -6.25 17.38
CA VAL A 288 6.80 -5.07 17.74
C VAL A 288 6.31 -3.83 16.98
N LEU A 289 6.07 -3.95 15.67
CA LEU A 289 5.54 -2.86 14.85
C LEU A 289 4.16 -2.41 15.34
N GLY A 290 3.27 -3.36 15.68
CA GLY A 290 1.95 -3.10 16.23
C GLY A 290 2.00 -2.23 17.49
N VAL A 291 2.80 -2.63 18.49
CA VAL A 291 2.95 -1.87 19.74
C VAL A 291 3.59 -0.50 19.49
N ARG A 292 4.63 -0.45 18.65
CA ARG A 292 5.35 0.79 18.34
C ARG A 292 4.42 1.82 17.69
N ASP A 293 3.65 1.41 16.68
CA ASP A 293 2.79 2.33 15.95
C ASP A 293 1.54 2.70 16.75
N TYR A 294 0.95 1.79 17.53
CA TYR A 294 -0.14 2.17 18.43
C TYR A 294 0.30 3.27 19.40
N SER A 295 1.47 3.11 20.02
CA SER A 295 2.02 4.11 20.94
C SER A 295 2.30 5.44 20.22
N ARG A 296 3.04 5.40 19.11
CA ARG A 296 3.43 6.59 18.32
C ARG A 296 2.20 7.36 17.79
N LYS A 297 1.26 6.67 17.14
CA LYS A 297 0.11 7.30 16.46
C LYS A 297 -0.92 7.83 17.46
N CYS A 298 -1.01 7.25 18.66
CA CYS A 298 -1.85 7.78 19.73
C CYS A 298 -1.13 8.82 20.63
N GLY A 299 0.15 9.10 20.38
CA GLY A 299 0.93 10.08 21.15
C GLY A 299 1.39 9.60 22.53
N PHE A 300 1.34 8.30 22.80
CA PHE A 300 1.90 7.72 24.01
C PHE A 300 3.42 7.53 23.86
N GLN A 301 4.14 7.64 24.97
CA GLN A 301 5.60 7.46 25.00
C GLN A 301 6.05 6.36 25.95
N LYS A 302 5.16 5.87 26.82
CA LYS A 302 5.47 4.95 27.91
C LYS A 302 4.40 3.89 28.03
N ALA A 303 4.78 2.70 28.48
CA ALA A 303 3.87 1.60 28.77
C ALA A 303 4.03 1.13 30.21
N VAL A 304 2.93 0.62 30.79
CA VAL A 304 2.93 -0.03 32.10
C VAL A 304 2.47 -1.47 31.92
N ILE A 305 3.23 -2.42 32.46
CA ILE A 305 2.95 -3.86 32.33
C ILE A 305 2.86 -4.49 33.71
N GLY A 306 1.77 -5.20 33.99
CA GLY A 306 1.66 -6.07 35.15
C GLY A 306 2.42 -7.38 34.90
N LEU A 307 3.46 -7.65 35.68
CA LEU A 307 4.21 -8.90 35.59
C LEU A 307 3.65 -9.92 36.59
N SER A 308 3.18 -11.06 36.08
CA SER A 308 2.74 -12.20 36.89
C SER A 308 3.85 -13.20 37.19
N GLY A 309 4.98 -13.09 36.47
CA GLY A 309 6.04 -14.12 36.43
C GLY A 309 5.77 -15.24 35.41
N GLY A 310 4.62 -15.22 34.73
CA GLY A 310 4.29 -16.14 33.65
C GLY A 310 4.83 -15.71 32.29
N ILE A 311 4.91 -16.67 31.36
CA ILE A 311 5.48 -16.50 30.01
C ILE A 311 4.80 -15.39 29.20
N ASP A 312 3.49 -15.23 29.30
CA ASP A 312 2.74 -14.23 28.55
C ASP A 312 3.17 -12.80 28.92
N SER A 313 3.22 -12.50 30.22
CA SER A 313 3.64 -11.19 30.70
C SER A 313 5.12 -10.89 30.41
N ALA A 314 5.96 -11.92 30.39
CA ALA A 314 7.37 -11.80 30.01
C ALA A 314 7.52 -11.49 28.51
N LEU A 315 6.75 -12.16 27.65
CA LEU A 315 6.74 -11.93 26.21
C LEU A 315 6.26 -10.52 25.87
N VAL A 316 5.16 -10.08 26.49
CA VAL A 316 4.62 -8.71 26.30
C VAL A 316 5.65 -7.66 26.75
N ALA A 317 6.35 -7.89 27.86
CA ALA A 317 7.42 -7.00 28.30
C ALA A 317 8.58 -6.93 27.32
N ALA A 318 8.99 -8.07 26.74
CA ALA A 318 10.05 -8.11 25.74
C ALA A 318 9.65 -7.33 24.47
N ILE A 319 8.44 -7.57 23.94
CA ILE A 319 7.90 -6.85 22.77
C ILE A 319 7.82 -5.33 23.04
N ALA A 320 7.26 -4.93 24.18
CA ALA A 320 7.13 -3.51 24.53
C ALA A 320 8.50 -2.82 24.69
N THR A 321 9.48 -3.53 25.22
CA THR A 321 10.85 -3.03 25.38
C THR A 321 11.50 -2.79 24.02
N GLU A 322 11.30 -3.69 23.05
CA GLU A 322 11.81 -3.49 21.68
C GLU A 322 11.03 -2.41 20.91
N ALA A 323 9.73 -2.28 21.16
CA ALA A 323 8.89 -1.29 20.52
C ALA A 323 9.18 0.14 21.00
N LEU A 324 9.36 0.34 22.31
CA LEU A 324 9.40 1.65 22.98
C LEU A 324 10.75 2.01 23.60
N GLY A 325 11.66 1.04 23.74
CA GLY A 325 12.89 1.16 24.52
C GLY A 325 12.68 0.85 26.01
N ALA A 326 13.68 0.24 26.63
CA ALA A 326 13.59 -0.24 28.03
C ALA A 326 13.23 0.87 29.03
N ASP A 327 13.77 2.08 28.85
CA ASP A 327 13.51 3.23 29.74
C ASP A 327 12.06 3.72 29.73
N ASN A 328 11.27 3.29 28.73
CA ASN A 328 9.88 3.66 28.55
C ASN A 328 8.89 2.57 29.00
N VAL A 329 9.38 1.44 29.50
CA VAL A 329 8.55 0.31 29.94
C VAL A 329 8.63 0.13 31.45
N PHE A 330 7.53 0.41 32.13
CA PHE A 330 7.43 0.29 33.59
C PHE A 330 6.74 -1.01 33.96
N VAL A 331 7.42 -1.84 34.74
CA VAL A 331 6.88 -3.11 35.20
C VAL A 331 6.42 -3.02 36.65
N LYS A 332 5.22 -3.52 36.92
CA LYS A 332 4.71 -3.70 38.29
C LYS A 332 4.53 -5.19 38.56
N ALA A 333 5.34 -5.73 39.45
CA ALA A 333 5.15 -7.10 39.92
C ALA A 333 3.84 -7.18 40.71
N GLY A 334 2.98 -8.14 40.38
CA GLY A 334 1.86 -8.49 41.23
C GLY A 334 2.42 -9.03 42.55
N GLY A 335 2.23 -8.27 43.64
CA GLY A 335 2.65 -8.72 44.97
C GLY A 335 1.91 -10.00 45.37
N CYS A 336 2.65 -11.02 45.77
CA CYS A 336 2.18 -11.97 46.77
C CYS A 336 2.11 -11.30 48.14
#